data_AF-K0NJK3-F1
#
_entry.id   AF-K0NJK3-F1
#
_cell.length_a   1.000
_cell.length_b   1.000
_cell.length_c   1.000
_cell.angle_alpha   90.00
_cell.angle_beta   90.00
_cell.angle_gamma   90.00
#
_symmetry.space_group_name_H-M   'P 1'
#
loop_
_entity.id
_entity.type
_entity.pdbx_description
1 polymer ?
#
loop_
_entity_poly.entity_id
_entity_poly.type
_entity_poly.pdbx_seq_one_letter_code
_entity_poly.pdbx_strand_id
1 'polypeptide(L)'
;MIDLHIHSTASDGSFSPLEIMTLAKETGVRAISITDHDTLDGIKEIQKHPLFVCPEFIAGVEISCEPPTEFKYLGSIHLLGYGFSVYDKNLNAILDEAKKARAQRNPEIIKRLNSLGFDITIEQVEQHFGATQTGRPHIAELMKELGYVKTFKEAFDKYLGKDKPAYVDKYKVSCQKAIQTIQQAGGISVLAHPGLLTFNKTHQMETFIDVLISYGLEGIEVYYTDHDAAMTSYYQRLAIQKNLMMTGGSDFHGDFNDGVRIGTGKDNLNIGYSLFKALTVRLESIKEEYAKEKHTLVSILEKNIGYVFKDISFLNTALCHRSYLNENQDSCTGDNERLEFLGDAVLGLCIGQLLMEKSPSKKEGELSKLRSNLVSEPALADMARCIDLGRFIRLGKGEALSRGFDKNSILSDAFEAVIAAVYLDGGFDTAYRLIHDLFSDSLDELLSNEKIIDYKSLLQEFSQEHGGITPQYVVINETGPDHDKTFEISLNLFGIKSKGLGKTKKAAEQDCAKKALKMLKKIHF
;
A
#
# COMPACT_ATOMS: atom_id res chain seq x y z
N MET A 1 11.61 24.84 -3.82
CA MET A 1 11.25 24.37 -2.46
C MET A 1 10.78 22.93 -2.57
N ILE A 2 10.96 22.13 -1.52
CA ILE A 2 10.49 20.73 -1.42
C ILE A 2 9.84 20.50 -0.06
N ASP A 3 9.15 19.39 0.11
CA ASP A 3 8.64 18.94 1.40
C ASP A 3 8.59 17.41 1.49
N LEU A 4 9.44 16.80 2.33
CA LEU A 4 9.61 15.35 2.39
C LEU A 4 8.99 14.71 3.63
N HIS A 5 8.16 15.42 4.38
CA HIS A 5 7.52 14.89 5.59
C HIS A 5 6.08 15.40 5.67
N ILE A 6 5.14 14.58 5.22
CA ILE A 6 3.72 14.94 5.07
C ILE A 6 2.85 13.71 5.40
N HIS A 7 1.79 13.92 6.17
CA HIS A 7 0.84 12.89 6.58
C HIS A 7 -0.51 13.07 5.90
N SER A 8 -1.13 11.95 5.53
CA SER A 8 -2.43 11.89 4.87
C SER A 8 -3.46 11.15 5.73
N THR A 9 -4.70 11.08 5.24
CA THR A 9 -5.78 10.27 5.84
C THR A 9 -5.50 8.76 5.86
N ALA A 10 -4.44 8.30 5.20
CA ALA A 10 -3.97 6.92 5.37
C ALA A 10 -3.36 6.68 6.76
N SER A 11 -2.92 7.73 7.46
CA SER A 11 -2.51 7.68 8.85
C SER A 11 -3.26 8.73 9.68
N ASP A 12 -2.60 9.81 10.11
CA ASP A 12 -3.18 10.84 10.98
C ASP A 12 -3.11 12.26 10.42
N GLY A 13 -3.07 12.41 9.10
CA GLY A 13 -3.38 13.67 8.43
C GLY A 13 -4.88 13.84 8.14
N SER A 14 -5.34 15.08 7.95
CA SER A 14 -6.75 15.36 7.60
C SER A 14 -7.04 15.41 6.09
N PHE A 15 -6.01 15.44 5.25
CA PHE A 15 -6.16 15.52 3.78
C PHE A 15 -5.87 14.15 3.14
N SER A 16 -6.64 13.79 2.11
CA SER A 16 -6.35 12.60 1.31
C SER A 16 -5.03 12.73 0.55
N PRO A 17 -4.40 11.60 0.18
CA PRO A 17 -3.19 11.61 -0.64
C PRO A 17 -3.35 12.46 -1.92
N LEU A 18 -4.50 12.40 -2.59
CA LEU A 18 -4.77 13.17 -3.81
C LEU A 18 -4.97 14.68 -3.54
N GLU A 19 -5.61 15.04 -2.43
CA GLU A 19 -5.72 16.43 -2.00
C GLU A 19 -4.36 17.01 -1.65
N ILE A 20 -3.49 16.24 -0.99
CA ILE A 20 -2.09 16.63 -0.71
C ILE A 20 -1.34 16.87 -2.03
N MET A 21 -1.45 15.98 -3.02
CA MET A 21 -0.83 16.19 -4.34
C MET A 21 -1.32 17.48 -5.00
N THR A 22 -2.60 17.81 -4.84
CA THR A 22 -3.23 19.02 -5.38
C THR A 22 -2.70 20.27 -4.68
N LEU A 23 -2.71 20.27 -3.35
CA LEU A 23 -2.18 21.35 -2.52
C LEU A 23 -0.69 21.59 -2.76
N ALA A 24 0.10 20.52 -2.91
CA ALA A 24 1.51 20.61 -3.23
C ALA A 24 1.76 21.28 -4.61
N LYS A 25 0.91 21.01 -5.59
CA LYS A 25 0.98 21.70 -6.88
C LYS A 25 0.65 23.19 -6.77
N GLU A 26 -0.36 23.54 -5.98
CA GLU A 26 -0.80 24.93 -5.76
C GLU A 26 0.24 25.76 -4.99
N THR A 27 0.91 25.15 -4.01
CA THR A 27 2.00 25.79 -3.24
C THR A 27 3.29 25.95 -4.04
N GLY A 28 3.41 25.28 -5.20
CA GLY A 28 4.58 25.36 -6.07
C GLY A 28 5.82 24.65 -5.52
N VAL A 29 5.66 23.74 -4.56
CA VAL A 29 6.75 22.82 -4.18
C VAL A 29 7.13 21.96 -5.39
N ARG A 30 8.43 21.72 -5.56
CA ARG A 30 8.94 21.00 -6.74
C ARG A 30 9.00 19.50 -6.54
N ALA A 31 9.14 19.05 -5.30
CA ALA A 31 9.17 17.64 -4.96
C ALA A 31 8.55 17.42 -3.58
N ILE A 32 7.85 16.30 -3.42
CA ILE A 32 7.24 15.89 -2.16
C ILE A 32 7.43 14.42 -1.83
N SER A 33 7.21 14.08 -0.57
CA SER A 33 7.01 12.71 -0.10
C SER A 33 5.83 12.67 0.87
N ILE A 34 4.95 11.67 0.72
CA ILE A 34 3.99 11.30 1.76
C ILE A 34 4.64 10.23 2.62
N THR A 35 4.66 10.45 3.93
CA THR A 35 5.40 9.68 4.94
C THR A 35 4.48 9.24 6.06
N ASP A 36 3.31 8.71 5.70
CA ASP A 36 2.30 8.27 6.65
C ASP A 36 2.87 7.34 7.74
N HIS A 37 2.34 7.47 8.96
CA HIS A 37 2.78 6.68 10.10
C HIS A 37 2.48 5.18 9.96
N ASP A 38 3.53 4.37 9.85
CA ASP A 38 3.53 2.91 9.80
C ASP A 38 2.66 2.30 8.68
N THR A 39 2.50 3.01 7.55
CA THR A 39 1.66 2.55 6.44
C THR A 39 2.14 3.09 5.10
N LEU A 40 1.87 2.33 4.03
CA LEU A 40 2.09 2.75 2.64
C LEU A 40 0.77 3.01 1.90
N ASP A 41 -0.38 2.98 2.57
CA ASP A 41 -1.69 2.99 1.91
C ASP A 41 -1.90 4.29 1.11
N GLY A 42 -1.43 5.43 1.63
CA GLY A 42 -1.49 6.71 0.92
C GLY A 42 -0.64 6.71 -0.36
N ILE A 43 0.54 6.09 -0.34
CA ILE A 43 1.38 5.93 -1.53
C ILE A 43 0.70 5.01 -2.55
N LYS A 44 0.15 3.88 -2.09
CA LYS A 44 -0.56 2.92 -2.94
C LYS A 44 -1.78 3.55 -3.60
N GLU A 45 -2.46 4.48 -2.93
CA GLU A 45 -3.54 5.27 -3.52
C GLU A 45 -3.02 6.19 -4.63
N ILE A 46 -1.94 6.94 -4.39
CA ILE A 46 -1.32 7.80 -5.42
C ILE A 46 -0.91 7.00 -6.65
N GLN A 47 -0.36 5.80 -6.46
CA GLN A 47 0.07 4.94 -7.58
C GLN A 47 -1.08 4.52 -8.49
N LYS A 48 -2.32 4.42 -7.98
CA LYS A 48 -3.52 4.14 -8.78
C LYS A 48 -3.95 5.33 -9.65
N HIS A 49 -3.45 6.53 -9.35
CA HIS A 49 -3.82 7.78 -10.01
C HIS A 49 -2.58 8.56 -10.49
N PRO A 50 -1.85 8.08 -11.52
CA PRO A 50 -0.57 8.64 -11.95
C PRO A 50 -0.68 10.00 -12.68
N LEU A 51 -1.69 10.81 -12.39
CA LEU A 51 -2.03 12.04 -13.11
C LEU A 51 -1.15 13.27 -12.76
N PHE A 52 -0.10 13.10 -11.95
CA PHE A 52 0.71 14.22 -11.48
C PHE A 52 2.11 14.21 -12.10
N VAL A 53 2.39 15.22 -12.94
CA VAL A 53 3.73 15.48 -13.52
C VAL A 53 4.58 16.35 -12.59
N CYS A 54 3.94 17.15 -11.74
CA CYS A 54 4.57 18.04 -10.76
C CYS A 54 3.58 18.26 -9.60
N PRO A 55 4.03 18.19 -8.33
CA PRO A 55 5.41 18.01 -7.86
C PRO A 55 6.00 16.63 -8.21
N GLU A 56 7.33 16.54 -8.30
CA GLU A 56 8.02 15.24 -8.28
C GLU A 56 7.69 14.50 -6.98
N PHE A 57 7.61 13.17 -7.05
CA PHE A 57 7.17 12.37 -5.92
C PHE A 57 8.19 11.29 -5.60
N ILE A 58 8.50 11.13 -4.31
CA ILE A 58 9.24 10.00 -3.78
C ILE A 58 8.41 9.27 -2.72
N ALA A 59 8.32 7.95 -2.82
CA ALA A 59 7.67 7.14 -1.81
C ALA A 59 8.39 7.31 -0.46
N GLY A 60 7.63 7.58 0.59
CA GLY A 60 8.13 7.71 1.94
C GLY A 60 7.28 6.98 2.97
N VAL A 61 7.81 6.80 4.17
CA VAL A 61 7.06 6.24 5.32
C VAL A 61 7.69 6.76 6.59
N GLU A 62 6.90 7.03 7.62
CA GLU A 62 7.43 7.28 8.96
C GLU A 62 7.15 6.08 9.86
N ILE A 63 8.21 5.38 10.27
CA ILE A 63 8.13 4.18 11.10
C ILE A 63 8.37 4.54 12.57
N SER A 64 7.42 4.19 13.43
CA SER A 64 7.56 4.31 14.87
C SER A 64 8.42 3.20 15.45
N CYS A 65 9.53 3.59 16.05
CA CYS A 65 10.58 2.67 16.48
C CYS A 65 10.84 2.72 17.99
N GLU A 66 11.25 1.57 18.53
CA GLU A 66 11.82 1.46 19.86
C GLU A 66 13.30 1.84 19.77
N PRO A 67 13.77 2.84 20.53
CA PRO A 67 15.17 3.26 20.53
C PRO A 67 16.11 2.13 20.94
N PRO A 68 17.43 2.24 20.65
CA PRO A 68 18.41 1.29 21.13
C PRO A 68 18.34 1.12 22.65
N THR A 69 18.75 -0.05 23.16
CA THR A 69 18.60 -0.45 24.57
C THR A 69 19.12 0.62 25.55
N GLU A 70 20.22 1.26 25.21
CA GLU A 70 20.89 2.31 25.99
C GLU A 70 20.07 3.61 26.11
N PHE A 71 19.08 3.79 25.23
CA PHE A 71 18.26 4.99 25.06
C PHE A 71 16.76 4.71 25.22
N LYS A 72 16.36 3.58 25.82
CA LYS A 72 14.95 3.22 26.05
C LYS A 72 14.12 4.31 26.74
N TYR A 73 14.75 5.16 27.54
CA TYR A 73 14.07 6.27 28.21
C TYR A 73 13.49 7.32 27.25
N LEU A 74 14.00 7.42 26.01
CA LEU A 74 13.46 8.30 24.96
C LEU A 74 12.01 7.93 24.57
N GLY A 75 11.59 6.69 24.84
CA GLY A 75 10.24 6.23 24.53
C GLY A 75 10.08 5.80 23.09
N SER A 76 9.56 6.68 22.23
CA SER A 76 9.36 6.42 20.80
C SER A 76 10.30 7.31 20.01
N ILE A 77 10.93 6.76 18.97
CA ILE A 77 11.63 7.55 17.97
C ILE A 77 11.00 7.27 16.61
N HIS A 78 11.09 8.21 15.69
CA HIS A 78 10.56 7.99 14.35
C HIS A 78 11.68 8.00 13.30
N LEU A 79 11.57 7.08 12.36
CA LEU A 79 12.48 6.96 11.23
C LEU A 79 11.69 7.16 9.95
N LEU A 80 12.17 8.08 9.13
CA LEU A 80 11.70 8.25 7.76
C LEU A 80 12.42 7.25 6.86
N GLY A 81 11.67 6.56 6.01
CA GLY A 81 12.20 5.80 4.88
C GLY A 81 11.89 6.51 3.58
N TYR A 82 12.80 6.51 2.61
CA TYR A 82 12.57 7.09 1.29
C TYR A 82 13.02 6.18 0.15
N GLY A 83 12.27 6.16 -0.95
CA GLY A 83 12.71 5.59 -2.22
C GLY A 83 12.86 4.06 -2.26
N PHE A 84 12.27 3.37 -1.29
CA PHE A 84 12.19 1.90 -1.24
C PHE A 84 11.16 1.34 -2.23
N SER A 85 11.20 0.02 -2.48
CA SER A 85 10.10 -0.68 -3.16
C SER A 85 8.89 -0.75 -2.24
N VAL A 86 7.77 -0.20 -2.72
CA VAL A 86 6.47 -0.26 -2.02
C VAL A 86 5.90 -1.67 -1.96
N TYR A 87 6.46 -2.60 -2.73
CA TYR A 87 6.04 -4.00 -2.81
C TYR A 87 6.95 -4.93 -2.01
N ASP A 88 7.99 -4.42 -1.33
CA ASP A 88 8.89 -5.27 -0.54
C ASP A 88 8.13 -5.99 0.57
N LYS A 89 8.22 -7.33 0.58
CA LYS A 89 7.47 -8.20 1.51
C LYS A 89 7.85 -7.96 2.96
N ASN A 90 9.13 -7.72 3.27
CA ASN A 90 9.58 -7.56 4.65
C ASN A 90 9.16 -6.20 5.20
N LEU A 91 9.24 -5.15 4.38
CA LEU A 91 8.75 -3.82 4.75
C LEU A 91 7.23 -3.83 4.98
N ASN A 92 6.46 -4.37 4.05
CA ASN A 92 5.00 -4.47 4.23
C ASN A 92 4.65 -5.30 5.49
N ALA A 93 5.38 -6.39 5.78
CA ALA A 93 5.12 -7.21 6.96
C ALA A 93 5.29 -6.44 8.28
N ILE A 94 6.36 -5.64 8.44
CA ILE A 94 6.56 -4.86 9.68
C ILE A 94 5.51 -3.74 9.83
N LEU A 95 5.09 -3.13 8.72
CA LEU A 95 4.07 -2.08 8.70
C LEU A 95 2.68 -2.68 9.01
N ASP A 96 2.35 -3.84 8.44
CA ASP A 96 1.10 -4.54 8.72
C ASP A 96 1.00 -5.03 10.17
N GLU A 97 2.11 -5.44 10.78
CA GLU A 97 2.16 -5.76 12.21
C GLU A 97 1.86 -4.51 13.06
N ALA A 98 2.46 -3.37 12.72
CA ALA A 98 2.19 -2.10 13.39
C ALA A 98 0.73 -1.63 13.22
N LYS A 99 0.14 -1.77 12.02
CA LYS A 99 -1.28 -1.50 11.76
C LYS A 99 -2.19 -2.40 12.61
N LYS A 100 -1.95 -3.71 12.62
CA LYS A 100 -2.72 -4.67 13.42
C LYS A 100 -2.67 -4.32 14.91
N ALA A 101 -1.48 -4.01 15.41
CA ALA A 101 -1.32 -3.59 16.80
C ALA A 101 -2.04 -2.27 17.10
N ARG A 102 -2.05 -1.31 16.16
CA ARG A 102 -2.79 -0.04 16.30
C ARG A 102 -4.30 -0.27 16.36
N ALA A 103 -4.84 -1.12 15.48
CA ALA A 103 -6.25 -1.50 15.46
C ALA A 103 -6.70 -2.19 16.76
N GLN A 104 -5.80 -2.96 17.39
CA GLN A 104 -6.06 -3.58 18.70
C GLN A 104 -5.94 -2.59 19.87
N ARG A 105 -5.06 -1.58 19.76
CA ARG A 105 -4.78 -0.60 20.81
C ARG A 105 -5.90 0.43 20.96
N ASN A 106 -6.48 0.92 19.87
CA ASN A 106 -7.46 2.01 19.93
C ASN A 106 -8.72 1.65 20.76
N PRO A 107 -9.31 0.44 20.64
CA PRO A 107 -10.41 0.02 21.51
C PRO A 107 -10.07 0.05 23.00
N GLU A 108 -8.82 -0.27 23.38
CA GLU A 108 -8.38 -0.19 24.78
C GLU A 108 -8.24 1.26 25.27
N ILE A 109 -7.79 2.20 24.42
CA ILE A 109 -7.80 3.64 24.73
C ILE A 109 -9.23 4.11 24.97
N ILE A 110 -10.15 3.78 24.06
CA ILE A 110 -11.57 4.13 24.18
C ILE A 110 -12.18 3.54 25.45
N LYS A 111 -11.91 2.27 25.76
CA LYS A 111 -12.38 1.63 26.99
C LYS A 111 -11.90 2.37 28.26
N ARG A 112 -10.65 2.84 28.28
CA ARG A 112 -10.12 3.64 29.39
C ARG A 112 -10.80 5.00 29.49
N LEU A 113 -11.02 5.68 28.36
CA LEU A 113 -11.79 6.92 28.33
C LEU A 113 -13.22 6.71 28.85
N ASN A 114 -13.90 5.64 28.40
CA ASN A 114 -15.27 5.37 28.85
C ASN A 114 -15.33 5.05 30.36
N SER A 115 -14.28 4.43 30.90
CA SER A 115 -14.14 4.23 32.36
C SER A 115 -13.94 5.53 33.14
N LEU A 116 -13.51 6.61 32.47
CA LEU A 116 -13.37 7.96 33.03
C LEU A 116 -14.63 8.82 32.82
N GLY A 117 -15.68 8.27 32.21
CA GLY A 117 -16.96 8.95 32.00
C GLY A 117 -17.12 9.65 30.65
N PHE A 118 -16.24 9.38 29.68
CA PHE A 118 -16.46 9.80 28.29
C PHE A 118 -17.44 8.83 27.60
N ASP A 119 -18.29 9.32 26.70
CA ASP A 119 -19.12 8.48 25.84
C ASP A 119 -18.57 8.58 24.41
N ILE A 120 -17.66 7.67 24.08
CA ILE A 120 -16.99 7.58 22.78
C ILE A 120 -16.95 6.12 22.34
N THR A 121 -17.22 5.85 21.06
CA THR A 121 -17.05 4.53 20.45
C THR A 121 -15.99 4.57 19.36
N ILE A 122 -15.42 3.40 19.02
CA ILE A 122 -14.43 3.32 17.95
C ILE A 122 -15.07 3.62 16.58
N GLU A 123 -16.33 3.20 16.39
CA GLU A 123 -17.10 3.43 15.17
C GLU A 123 -17.32 4.92 14.92
N GLN A 124 -17.53 5.71 15.98
CA GLN A 124 -17.62 7.18 15.85
C GLN A 124 -16.30 7.77 15.34
N VAL A 125 -15.16 7.31 15.85
CA VAL A 125 -13.85 7.79 15.40
C VAL A 125 -13.63 7.41 13.93
N GLU A 126 -13.90 6.16 13.56
CA GLU A 126 -13.68 5.67 12.19
C GLU A 126 -14.61 6.34 11.17
N GLN A 127 -15.89 6.48 11.48
CA GLN A 127 -16.86 7.11 10.58
C GLN A 127 -16.61 8.60 10.40
N HIS A 128 -16.17 9.29 11.47
CA HIS A 128 -15.99 10.74 11.43
C HIS A 128 -14.80 11.17 10.59
N PHE A 129 -13.66 10.49 10.72
CA PHE A 129 -12.43 10.87 10.02
C PHE A 129 -12.25 10.18 8.66
N GLY A 130 -13.04 9.16 8.35
CA GLY A 130 -12.90 8.39 7.10
C GLY A 130 -11.52 7.74 6.94
N ALA A 131 -10.72 7.69 8.02
CA ALA A 131 -9.36 7.20 8.02
C ALA A 131 -9.36 5.68 8.18
N THR A 132 -8.60 5.00 7.32
CA THR A 132 -8.41 3.54 7.40
C THR A 132 -7.56 3.14 8.61
N GLN A 133 -6.82 4.08 9.20
CA GLN A 133 -6.00 3.89 10.39
C GLN A 133 -6.17 5.04 11.38
N THR A 134 -7.06 4.87 12.36
CA THR A 134 -7.25 5.88 13.42
C THR A 134 -6.15 5.81 14.49
N GLY A 135 -6.04 6.86 15.31
CA GLY A 135 -4.98 7.01 16.30
C GLY A 135 -5.35 8.01 17.38
N ARG A 136 -4.42 8.27 18.31
CA ARG A 136 -4.67 9.25 19.40
C ARG A 136 -5.02 10.65 18.90
N PRO A 137 -4.44 11.19 17.80
CA PRO A 137 -4.87 12.47 17.24
C PRO A 137 -6.36 12.51 16.90
N HIS A 138 -6.86 11.49 16.20
CA HIS A 138 -8.29 11.36 15.88
C HIS A 138 -9.18 11.31 17.13
N ILE A 139 -8.78 10.54 18.14
CA ILE A 139 -9.52 10.45 19.41
C ILE A 139 -9.51 11.82 20.12
N ALA A 140 -8.37 12.51 20.13
CA ALA A 140 -8.23 13.84 20.72
C ALA A 140 -9.12 14.88 20.03
N GLU A 141 -9.19 14.84 18.71
CA GLU A 141 -10.04 15.74 17.93
C GLU A 141 -11.52 15.45 18.17
N LEU A 142 -11.92 14.17 18.18
CA LEU A 142 -13.31 13.81 18.53
C LEU A 142 -13.66 14.25 19.96
N MET A 143 -12.73 14.13 20.92
CA MET A 143 -12.94 14.64 22.28
C MET A 143 -13.15 16.16 22.30
N LYS A 144 -12.45 16.91 21.44
CA LYS A 144 -12.60 18.37 21.30
C LYS A 144 -13.96 18.71 20.73
N GLU A 145 -14.35 18.06 19.63
CA GLU A 145 -15.62 18.30 18.95
C GLU A 145 -16.85 17.95 19.81
N LEU A 146 -16.77 16.86 20.57
CA LEU A 146 -17.82 16.46 21.53
C LEU A 146 -17.85 17.37 22.78
N GLY A 147 -16.94 18.33 22.90
CA GLY A 147 -16.89 19.28 24.01
C GLY A 147 -16.34 18.71 25.31
N TYR A 148 -15.74 17.52 25.29
CA TYR A 148 -15.11 16.89 26.46
C TYR A 148 -13.81 17.59 26.88
N VAL A 149 -13.13 18.22 25.93
CA VAL A 149 -11.95 19.07 26.15
C VAL A 149 -12.05 20.34 25.31
N LYS A 150 -11.37 21.40 25.72
CA LYS A 150 -11.41 22.69 25.00
C LYS A 150 -10.47 22.73 23.81
N THR A 151 -9.35 22.00 23.88
CA THR A 151 -8.32 22.01 22.85
C THR A 151 -7.77 20.62 22.61
N PHE A 152 -7.24 20.39 21.42
CA PHE A 152 -6.51 19.17 21.08
C PHE A 152 -5.37 18.89 22.08
N LYS A 153 -4.61 19.94 22.43
CA LYS A 153 -3.53 19.86 23.42
C LYS A 153 -4.03 19.40 24.80
N GLU A 154 -5.19 19.89 25.24
CA GLU A 154 -5.78 19.47 26.51
C GLU A 154 -6.10 17.97 26.55
N ALA A 155 -6.54 17.38 25.42
CA ALA A 155 -6.77 15.94 25.32
C ALA A 155 -5.49 15.14 25.64
N PHE A 156 -4.35 15.54 25.07
CA PHE A 156 -3.06 14.91 25.30
C PHE A 156 -2.53 15.18 26.70
N ASP A 157 -2.58 16.43 27.17
CA ASP A 157 -2.04 16.83 28.47
C ASP A 157 -2.77 16.13 29.64
N LYS A 158 -4.06 15.82 29.48
CA LYS A 158 -4.88 15.23 30.56
C LYS A 158 -5.11 13.73 30.41
N TYR A 159 -5.31 13.20 29.20
CA TYR A 159 -5.86 11.86 29.02
C TYR A 159 -5.03 10.95 28.12
N LEU A 160 -4.54 11.45 26.98
CA LEU A 160 -3.98 10.61 25.90
C LEU A 160 -2.44 10.60 25.82
N GLY A 161 -1.78 11.57 26.47
CA GLY A 161 -0.32 11.69 26.51
C GLY A 161 0.35 10.55 27.27
N LYS A 162 1.69 10.46 27.18
CA LYS A 162 2.44 9.44 27.92
C LYS A 162 2.14 9.52 29.41
N ASP A 163 1.96 8.37 30.04
CA ASP A 163 1.66 8.21 31.48
C ASP A 163 0.31 8.83 31.93
N LYS A 164 -0.59 9.16 30.98
CA LYS A 164 -1.93 9.66 31.27
C LYS A 164 -2.97 8.54 31.38
N PRO A 165 -4.14 8.78 32.01
CA PRO A 165 -5.11 7.73 32.36
C PRO A 165 -5.59 6.86 31.19
N ALA A 166 -5.73 7.42 29.99
CA ALA A 166 -6.16 6.67 28.80
C ALA A 166 -5.01 6.24 27.89
N TYR A 167 -3.76 6.43 28.32
CA TYR A 167 -2.58 6.06 27.54
C TYR A 167 -2.41 4.54 27.48
N VAL A 168 -2.26 4.02 26.26
CA VAL A 168 -1.88 2.63 25.99
C VAL A 168 -0.61 2.66 25.16
N ASP A 169 0.39 1.88 25.52
CA ASP A 169 1.67 1.87 24.78
C ASP A 169 1.45 1.41 23.33
N LYS A 170 2.22 1.99 22.41
CA LYS A 170 2.16 1.72 20.98
C LYS A 170 3.12 0.57 20.66
N TYR A 171 2.74 -0.32 19.74
CA TYR A 171 3.69 -1.26 19.15
C TYR A 171 4.80 -0.51 18.42
N LYS A 172 6.04 -0.93 18.64
CA LYS A 172 7.22 -0.30 18.08
C LYS A 172 8.13 -1.40 17.55
N VAL A 173 8.58 -1.27 16.31
CA VAL A 173 9.66 -2.10 15.77
C VAL A 173 11.00 -1.57 16.28
N SER A 174 12.02 -2.40 16.48
CA SER A 174 13.33 -1.86 16.87
C SER A 174 13.93 -0.98 15.76
N CYS A 175 14.63 0.10 16.12
CA CYS A 175 15.28 0.98 15.12
C CYS A 175 16.20 0.20 14.18
N GLN A 176 16.98 -0.73 14.73
CA GLN A 176 17.87 -1.58 13.93
C GLN A 176 17.09 -2.34 12.86
N LYS A 177 15.97 -2.96 13.24
CA LYS A 177 15.14 -3.72 12.31
C LYS A 177 14.50 -2.81 11.26
N ALA A 178 13.97 -1.64 11.66
CA ALA A 178 13.39 -0.68 10.73
C ALA A 178 14.40 -0.17 9.70
N ILE A 179 15.59 0.27 10.14
CA ILE A 179 16.68 0.73 9.27
C ILE A 179 17.05 -0.35 8.25
N GLN A 180 17.35 -1.56 8.74
CA GLN A 180 17.75 -2.67 7.87
C GLN A 180 16.66 -3.06 6.88
N THR A 181 15.40 -3.03 7.30
CA THR A 181 14.27 -3.36 6.42
C THR A 181 14.04 -2.28 5.35
N ILE A 182 14.18 -0.99 5.67
CA ILE A 182 14.15 0.09 4.67
C ILE A 182 15.28 -0.10 3.64
N GLN A 183 16.50 -0.40 4.10
CA GLN A 183 17.65 -0.60 3.23
C GLN A 183 17.49 -1.81 2.32
N GLN A 184 17.02 -2.95 2.85
CA GLN A 184 16.74 -4.17 2.08
C GLN A 184 15.63 -3.96 1.03
N ALA A 185 14.68 -3.08 1.32
CA ALA A 185 13.67 -2.64 0.36
C ALA A 185 14.24 -1.68 -0.71
N GLY A 186 15.53 -1.32 -0.64
CA GLY A 186 16.23 -0.44 -1.58
C GLY A 186 16.11 1.05 -1.27
N GLY A 187 15.63 1.41 -0.08
CA GLY A 187 15.45 2.79 0.35
C GLY A 187 16.54 3.31 1.26
N ILE A 188 16.39 4.58 1.64
CA ILE A 188 17.28 5.31 2.55
C ILE A 188 16.54 5.55 3.86
N SER A 189 17.22 5.30 4.99
CA SER A 189 16.69 5.57 6.32
C SER A 189 17.21 6.90 6.89
N VAL A 190 16.31 7.66 7.52
CA VAL A 190 16.55 9.02 7.99
C VAL A 190 15.94 9.20 9.39
N LEU A 191 16.68 9.81 10.31
CA LEU A 191 16.14 10.15 11.64
C LEU A 191 15.20 11.36 11.52
N ALA A 192 13.93 11.17 11.86
CA ALA A 192 12.92 12.22 11.85
C ALA A 192 13.06 13.16 13.05
N HIS A 193 12.75 14.44 12.84
CA HIS A 193 12.59 15.51 13.84
C HIS A 193 13.42 15.35 15.11
N PRO A 194 14.76 15.23 15.00
CA PRO A 194 15.63 14.92 16.13
C PRO A 194 15.52 15.96 17.26
N GLY A 195 15.09 17.20 16.97
CA GLY A 195 14.83 18.23 17.98
C GLY A 195 13.75 17.89 19.00
N LEU A 196 12.87 16.93 18.74
CA LEU A 196 11.87 16.46 19.70
C LEU A 196 12.45 15.48 20.73
N LEU A 197 13.65 14.94 20.49
CA LEU A 197 14.30 14.01 21.41
C LEU A 197 14.94 14.75 22.59
N THR A 198 14.52 14.38 23.81
CA THR A 198 15.05 14.97 25.03
C THR A 198 16.11 14.08 25.66
N PHE A 199 17.35 14.57 25.72
CA PHE A 199 18.48 13.87 26.32
C PHE A 199 18.82 14.43 27.71
N ASN A 200 19.26 13.55 28.61
CA ASN A 200 19.55 13.91 30.01
C ASN A 200 20.98 14.43 30.21
N LYS A 201 21.86 14.24 29.23
CA LYS A 201 23.26 14.65 29.28
C LYS A 201 23.70 15.25 27.95
N THR A 202 24.71 16.12 28.01
CA THR A 202 25.40 16.65 26.82
C THR A 202 26.01 15.51 25.99
N HIS A 203 26.08 15.70 24.67
CA HIS A 203 26.64 14.77 23.68
C HIS A 203 25.89 13.44 23.46
N GLN A 204 24.79 13.18 24.16
CA GLN A 204 24.04 11.94 23.98
C GLN A 204 23.34 11.87 22.61
N MET A 205 22.99 13.00 22.00
CA MET A 205 22.42 13.04 20.65
C MET A 205 23.42 12.48 19.63
N GLU A 206 24.67 12.91 19.71
CA GLU A 206 25.74 12.50 18.81
C GLU A 206 26.05 11.01 18.98
N THR A 207 26.13 10.54 20.24
CA THR A 207 26.29 9.10 20.54
C THR A 207 25.10 8.28 20.06
N PHE A 208 23.88 8.77 20.27
CA PHE A 208 22.67 8.11 19.80
C PHE A 208 22.67 7.96 18.27
N ILE A 209 23.03 9.01 17.55
CA ILE A 209 23.18 8.97 16.09
C ILE A 209 24.31 8.01 15.68
N ASP A 210 25.43 7.95 16.41
CA ASP A 210 26.49 6.96 16.12
C ASP A 210 25.98 5.52 16.22
N VAL A 211 25.13 5.22 17.20
CA VAL A 211 24.48 3.90 17.30
C VAL A 211 23.57 3.66 16.09
N LEU A 212 22.75 4.63 15.69
CA LEU A 212 21.89 4.46 14.51
C LEU A 212 22.69 4.32 13.20
N ILE A 213 23.80 5.06 13.04
CA ILE A 213 24.74 4.89 11.91
C ILE A 213 25.28 3.46 11.89
N SER A 214 25.62 2.89 13.04
CA SER A 214 26.09 1.50 13.11
C SER A 214 25.03 0.47 12.65
N TYR A 215 23.75 0.86 12.66
CA TYR A 215 22.66 0.04 12.12
C TYR A 215 22.40 0.28 10.63
N GLY A 216 22.98 1.32 10.04
CA GLY A 216 22.79 1.71 8.63
C GLY A 216 22.04 3.03 8.43
N LEU A 217 21.91 3.90 9.44
CA LEU A 217 21.30 5.22 9.23
C LEU A 217 22.09 6.05 8.21
N GLU A 218 21.41 6.62 7.22
CA GLU A 218 22.04 7.35 6.11
C GLU A 218 21.67 8.85 6.06
N GLY A 219 20.67 9.28 6.83
CA GLY A 219 20.31 10.69 6.88
C GLY A 219 19.68 11.16 8.20
N ILE A 220 19.49 12.47 8.28
CA ILE A 220 18.86 13.16 9.40
C ILE A 220 17.99 14.30 8.89
N GLU A 221 16.81 14.47 9.50
CA GLU A 221 15.93 15.60 9.23
C GLU A 221 16.49 16.86 9.88
N VAL A 222 17.10 17.71 9.06
CA VAL A 222 17.76 18.95 9.50
C VAL A 222 16.75 20.09 9.58
N TYR A 223 15.88 20.18 8.56
CA TYR A 223 14.89 21.24 8.43
C TYR A 223 13.53 20.70 8.86
N TYR A 224 13.09 21.10 10.04
CA TYR A 224 11.82 20.69 10.64
C TYR A 224 11.09 21.91 11.19
N THR A 225 9.77 21.91 11.10
CA THR A 225 8.93 23.05 11.45
C THR A 225 9.19 23.60 12.86
N ASP A 226 9.51 22.77 13.86
CA ASP A 226 9.81 23.23 15.22
C ASP A 226 11.30 23.43 15.51
N HIS A 227 12.19 23.25 14.53
CA HIS A 227 13.59 23.63 14.68
C HIS A 227 13.76 25.15 14.55
N ASP A 228 14.41 25.76 15.54
CA ASP A 228 14.90 27.12 15.40
C ASP A 228 16.21 27.16 14.56
N ALA A 229 16.71 28.38 14.32
CA ALA A 229 17.93 28.57 13.53
C ALA A 229 19.17 27.93 14.18
N ALA A 230 19.23 27.85 15.52
CA ALA A 230 20.34 27.26 16.25
C ALA A 230 20.33 25.72 16.14
N MET A 231 19.15 25.11 16.31
CA MET A 231 18.93 23.67 16.11
C MET A 231 19.23 23.27 14.67
N THR A 232 18.71 24.02 13.68
CA THR A 232 18.98 23.78 12.26
C THR A 232 20.48 23.81 12.00
N SER A 233 21.18 24.84 12.48
CA SER A 233 22.64 24.97 12.32
C SER A 233 23.41 23.85 13.02
N TYR A 234 22.92 23.37 14.17
CA TYR A 234 23.49 22.25 14.89
C TYR A 234 23.38 20.94 14.07
N TYR A 235 22.19 20.61 13.57
CA TYR A 235 21.99 19.39 12.78
C TYR A 235 22.68 19.44 11.41
N GLN A 236 22.81 20.61 10.79
CA GLN A 236 23.64 20.78 9.59
C GLN A 236 25.10 20.40 9.85
N ARG A 237 25.69 20.94 10.92
CA ARG A 237 27.08 20.61 11.28
C ARG A 237 27.24 19.13 11.61
N LEU A 238 26.29 18.57 12.35
CA LEU A 238 26.31 17.18 12.75
C LEU A 238 26.21 16.24 11.55
N ALA A 239 25.30 16.53 10.61
CA ALA A 239 25.15 15.77 9.38
C ALA A 239 26.43 15.80 8.53
N ILE A 240 27.08 16.96 8.39
CA ILE A 240 28.37 17.08 7.70
C ILE A 240 29.46 16.24 8.40
N GLN A 241 29.58 16.38 9.73
CA GLN A 241 30.60 15.68 10.52
C GLN A 241 30.46 14.16 10.46
N LYS A 242 29.22 13.66 10.41
CA LYS A 242 28.90 12.22 10.39
C LYS A 242 28.63 11.67 8.99
N ASN A 243 28.82 12.47 7.94
CA ASN A 243 28.54 12.11 6.55
C ASN A 243 27.10 11.59 6.33
N LEU A 244 26.12 12.25 6.95
CA LEU A 244 24.70 11.97 6.79
C LEU A 244 24.07 12.90 5.75
N MET A 245 23.13 12.37 4.97
CA MET A 245 22.28 13.19 4.13
C MET A 245 21.37 14.07 4.98
N MET A 246 21.13 15.28 4.49
CA MET A 246 20.19 16.22 5.10
C MET A 246 18.86 16.12 4.38
N THR A 247 17.78 15.94 5.13
CA THR A 247 16.40 16.05 4.63
C THR A 247 15.65 17.17 5.37
N GLY A 248 14.40 17.36 4.98
CA GLY A 248 13.49 18.23 5.69
C GLY A 248 12.06 18.08 5.21
N GLY A 249 11.14 18.43 6.08
CA GLY A 249 9.72 18.52 5.76
C GLY A 249 8.95 19.32 6.80
N SER A 250 7.70 19.59 6.45
CA SER A 250 6.81 20.40 7.28
C SER A 250 6.21 19.62 8.44
N ASP A 251 6.13 18.29 8.31
CA ASP A 251 5.36 17.41 9.18
C ASP A 251 3.88 17.79 9.17
N PHE A 252 3.37 18.11 7.98
CA PHE A 252 2.01 18.58 7.77
C PHE A 252 0.98 17.48 8.04
N HIS A 253 -0.01 17.78 8.88
CA HIS A 253 -1.14 16.91 9.23
C HIS A 253 -2.50 17.56 8.87
N GLY A 254 -2.48 18.68 8.14
CA GLY A 254 -3.69 19.44 7.82
C GLY A 254 -4.28 20.14 9.05
N ASP A 255 -5.57 19.92 9.28
CA ASP A 255 -6.34 20.61 10.31
C ASP A 255 -5.93 20.20 11.74
N PHE A 256 -5.14 19.14 11.88
CA PHE A 256 -4.67 18.66 13.19
C PHE A 256 -3.41 19.40 13.69
N ASN A 257 -2.71 20.14 12.82
CA ASN A 257 -1.58 20.96 13.24
C ASN A 257 -1.63 22.39 12.67
N ASP A 258 -2.57 23.17 13.23
CA ASP A 258 -2.81 24.57 12.91
C ASP A 258 -1.53 25.39 12.69
N GLY A 259 -1.47 26.06 11.54
CA GLY A 259 -0.38 26.96 11.17
C GLY A 259 0.80 26.29 10.46
N VAL A 260 0.79 24.96 10.29
CA VAL A 260 1.77 24.25 9.46
C VAL A 260 1.26 24.18 8.02
N ARG A 261 2.13 24.51 7.04
CA ARG A 261 1.82 24.47 5.61
C ARG A 261 2.84 23.64 4.85
N ILE A 262 2.39 22.96 3.80
CA ILE A 262 3.28 22.22 2.87
C ILE A 262 4.35 23.17 2.32
N GLY A 263 5.61 22.75 2.41
CA GLY A 263 6.79 23.47 1.93
C GLY A 263 7.35 24.52 2.89
N THR A 264 6.50 25.27 3.58
CA THR A 264 6.92 26.41 4.43
C THR A 264 6.85 26.16 5.93
N GLY A 265 6.22 25.07 6.39
CA GLY A 265 6.08 24.78 7.81
C GLY A 265 5.28 25.89 8.52
N LYS A 266 5.80 26.41 9.63
CA LYS A 266 5.27 27.60 10.34
C LYS A 266 5.85 28.90 9.77
N ASP A 267 5.94 28.98 8.44
CA ASP A 267 6.60 30.06 7.68
C ASP A 267 8.10 30.24 7.99
N ASN A 268 8.75 29.18 8.50
CA ASN A 268 10.17 29.15 8.85
C ASN A 268 11.00 28.19 7.98
N LEU A 269 10.35 27.39 7.12
CA LEU A 269 11.05 26.46 6.24
C LEU A 269 11.29 27.05 4.85
N ASN A 270 12.50 26.82 4.33
CA ASN A 270 12.86 27.07 2.94
C ASN A 270 13.82 25.97 2.48
N ILE A 271 13.26 24.81 2.15
CA ILE A 271 14.05 23.61 1.87
C ILE A 271 14.44 23.58 0.39
N GLY A 272 15.74 23.55 0.13
CA GLY A 272 16.30 23.58 -1.22
C GLY A 272 16.04 22.28 -1.99
N TYR A 273 15.69 22.41 -3.27
CA TYR A 273 15.51 21.26 -4.19
C TYR A 273 16.80 20.46 -4.41
N SER A 274 17.97 21.02 -4.09
CA SER A 274 19.24 20.30 -4.08
C SER A 274 19.26 19.12 -3.09
N LEU A 275 18.52 19.17 -1.99
CA LEU A 275 18.45 18.05 -1.04
C LEU A 275 17.69 16.86 -1.64
N PHE A 276 16.58 17.12 -2.33
CA PHE A 276 15.86 16.09 -3.07
C PHE A 276 16.75 15.46 -4.15
N LYS A 277 17.48 16.27 -4.92
CA LYS A 277 18.44 15.74 -5.91
C LYS A 277 19.53 14.87 -5.29
N ALA A 278 20.07 15.25 -4.13
CA ALA A 278 21.07 14.46 -3.44
C ALA A 278 20.48 13.09 -3.02
N LEU A 279 19.25 13.09 -2.51
CA LEU A 279 18.51 11.87 -2.15
C LEU A 279 18.29 10.96 -3.37
N THR A 280 17.84 11.52 -4.51
CA THR A 280 17.61 10.73 -5.73
C THR A 280 18.90 10.16 -6.31
N VAL A 281 20.00 10.93 -6.31
CA VAL A 281 21.32 10.46 -6.76
C VAL A 281 21.82 9.30 -5.88
N ARG A 282 21.61 9.36 -4.56
CA ARG A 282 21.96 8.25 -3.68
C ARG A 282 21.12 7.00 -3.98
N LEU A 283 19.81 7.14 -4.20
CA LEU A 283 18.95 6.02 -4.58
C LEU A 283 19.36 5.37 -5.91
N GLU A 284 19.82 6.16 -6.87
CA GLU A 284 20.38 5.65 -8.12
C GLU A 284 21.67 4.84 -7.86
N SER A 285 22.58 5.35 -7.02
CA SER A 285 23.80 4.59 -6.64
C SER A 285 23.48 3.30 -5.89
N ILE A 286 22.48 3.31 -5.00
CA ILE A 286 21.99 2.11 -4.32
C ILE A 286 21.54 1.06 -5.36
N LYS A 287 20.75 1.46 -6.36
CA LYS A 287 20.32 0.55 -7.44
C LYS A 287 21.50 0.00 -8.23
N GLU A 288 22.51 0.81 -8.52
CA GLU A 288 23.72 0.36 -9.22
C GLU A 288 24.57 -0.61 -8.38
N GLU A 289 24.70 -0.35 -7.07
CA GLU A 289 25.38 -1.23 -6.11
C GLU A 289 24.70 -2.59 -6.06
N TYR A 290 23.37 -2.60 -5.92
CA TYR A 290 22.57 -3.82 -5.98
C TYR A 290 22.71 -4.57 -7.32
N ALA A 291 22.76 -3.85 -8.44
CA ALA A 291 22.93 -4.45 -9.77
C ALA A 291 24.32 -5.12 -9.95
N LYS A 292 25.36 -4.59 -9.31
CA LYS A 292 26.71 -5.17 -9.32
C LYS A 292 26.80 -6.41 -8.44
N GLU A 293 26.06 -6.43 -7.32
CA GLU A 293 25.88 -7.60 -6.47
C GLU A 293 24.84 -8.57 -7.06
N LYS A 294 25.14 -9.14 -8.23
CA LYS A 294 24.22 -10.01 -9.00
C LYS A 294 23.65 -11.18 -8.18
N HIS A 295 24.37 -11.65 -7.16
CA HIS A 295 23.92 -12.69 -6.23
C HIS A 295 22.85 -12.21 -5.23
N THR A 296 22.86 -10.94 -4.81
CA THR A 296 21.97 -10.41 -3.77
C THR A 296 20.57 -10.15 -4.31
N LEU A 297 20.43 -9.47 -5.47
CA LEU A 297 19.12 -9.16 -6.06
C LEU A 297 18.35 -10.41 -6.50
N VAL A 298 19.04 -11.33 -7.16
CA VAL A 298 18.48 -12.63 -7.56
C VAL A 298 17.94 -13.36 -6.33
N SER A 299 18.69 -13.40 -5.23
CA SER A 299 18.27 -14.11 -4.02
C SER A 299 16.96 -13.57 -3.41
N ILE A 300 16.69 -12.26 -3.56
CA ILE A 300 15.44 -11.66 -3.08
C ILE A 300 14.27 -12.14 -3.94
N LEU A 301 14.41 -12.09 -5.26
CA LEU A 301 13.35 -12.54 -6.16
C LEU A 301 13.12 -14.05 -6.03
N GLU A 302 14.18 -14.85 -5.98
CA GLU A 302 14.13 -16.30 -5.74
C GLU A 302 13.41 -16.63 -4.43
N LYS A 303 13.68 -15.88 -3.36
CA LYS A 303 12.94 -15.99 -2.10
C LYS A 303 11.49 -15.58 -2.24
N ASN A 304 11.19 -14.51 -2.98
CA ASN A 304 9.83 -14.01 -3.16
C ASN A 304 8.94 -14.98 -3.94
N ILE A 305 9.51 -15.68 -4.94
CA ILE A 305 8.83 -16.73 -5.70
C ILE A 305 8.92 -18.10 -5.02
N GLY A 306 9.84 -18.30 -4.06
CA GLY A 306 10.04 -19.59 -3.40
C GLY A 306 10.76 -20.64 -4.29
N TYR A 307 11.59 -20.19 -5.23
CA TYR A 307 12.32 -21.05 -6.16
C TYR A 307 13.75 -20.55 -6.37
N VAL A 308 14.72 -21.45 -6.23
CA VAL A 308 16.15 -21.17 -6.50
C VAL A 308 16.52 -21.80 -7.83
N PHE A 309 17.01 -20.98 -8.77
CA PHE A 309 17.36 -21.42 -10.11
C PHE A 309 18.65 -22.24 -10.12
N LYS A 310 18.66 -23.36 -10.83
CA LYS A 310 19.88 -24.13 -11.12
C LYS A 310 20.68 -23.43 -12.22
N ASP A 311 19.99 -23.01 -13.28
CA ASP A 311 20.53 -22.17 -14.33
C ASP A 311 19.92 -20.76 -14.26
N ILE A 312 20.70 -19.84 -13.69
CA ILE A 312 20.29 -18.45 -13.52
C ILE A 312 20.11 -17.70 -14.86
N SER A 313 20.60 -18.24 -15.98
CA SER A 313 20.44 -17.60 -17.29
C SER A 313 18.97 -17.47 -17.67
N PHE A 314 18.12 -18.44 -17.31
CA PHE A 314 16.67 -18.38 -17.56
C PHE A 314 16.04 -17.16 -16.88
N LEU A 315 16.32 -16.95 -15.59
CA LEU A 315 15.80 -15.79 -14.86
C LEU A 315 16.36 -14.48 -15.44
N ASN A 316 17.65 -14.43 -15.75
CA ASN A 316 18.25 -13.24 -16.34
C ASN A 316 17.58 -12.85 -17.67
N THR A 317 17.27 -13.83 -18.54
CA THR A 317 16.54 -13.58 -19.79
C THR A 317 15.10 -13.13 -19.51
N ALA A 318 14.38 -13.77 -18.59
CA ALA A 318 13.02 -13.38 -18.22
C ALA A 318 12.91 -11.94 -17.70
N LEU A 319 13.97 -11.46 -17.04
CA LEU A 319 14.07 -10.09 -16.52
C LEU A 319 14.64 -9.07 -17.53
N CYS A 320 14.97 -9.47 -18.76
CA CYS A 320 15.50 -8.56 -19.78
C CYS A 320 14.38 -8.07 -20.70
N HIS A 321 13.89 -6.85 -20.48
CA HIS A 321 12.94 -6.25 -21.40
C HIS A 321 13.65 -5.78 -22.68
N ARG A 322 12.95 -5.83 -23.82
CA ARG A 322 13.48 -5.42 -25.14
C ARG A 322 14.10 -4.02 -25.15
N SER A 323 13.54 -3.06 -24.41
CA SER A 323 14.11 -1.70 -24.34
C SER A 323 15.52 -1.68 -23.73
N TYR A 324 15.82 -2.57 -22.78
CA TYR A 324 17.14 -2.67 -22.19
C TYR A 324 18.13 -3.33 -23.16
N LEU A 325 17.72 -4.40 -23.84
CA LEU A 325 18.55 -5.08 -24.83
C LEU A 325 18.96 -4.13 -25.97
N ASN A 326 18.03 -3.31 -26.46
CA ASN A 326 18.30 -2.33 -27.52
C ASN A 326 19.39 -1.32 -27.14
N GLU A 327 19.46 -0.93 -25.86
CA GLU A 327 20.44 0.02 -25.33
C GLU A 327 21.76 -0.66 -24.87
N ASN A 328 21.72 -1.97 -24.57
CA ASN A 328 22.82 -2.72 -23.96
C ASN A 328 23.03 -4.08 -24.66
N GLN A 329 23.33 -4.04 -25.96
CA GLN A 329 23.39 -5.24 -26.81
C GLN A 329 24.40 -6.30 -26.33
N ASP A 330 25.44 -5.91 -25.60
CA ASP A 330 26.45 -6.84 -25.05
C ASP A 330 26.06 -7.48 -23.70
N SER A 331 24.92 -7.08 -23.11
CA SER A 331 24.56 -7.41 -21.71
C SER A 331 23.46 -8.47 -21.53
N CYS A 332 22.73 -8.79 -22.60
CA CYS A 332 21.69 -9.83 -22.62
C CYS A 332 21.87 -10.69 -23.88
N THR A 333 21.63 -12.00 -23.75
CA THR A 333 21.62 -12.92 -24.90
C THR A 333 20.30 -12.87 -25.70
N GLY A 334 19.25 -12.30 -25.11
CA GLY A 334 17.93 -12.09 -25.70
C GLY A 334 17.01 -11.37 -24.72
N ASP A 335 15.86 -10.90 -25.22
CA ASP A 335 14.78 -10.35 -24.40
C ASP A 335 13.84 -11.46 -23.89
N ASN A 336 12.84 -11.06 -23.12
CA ASN A 336 11.90 -11.93 -22.46
C ASN A 336 10.72 -12.41 -23.34
N GLU A 337 10.53 -11.88 -24.56
CA GLU A 337 9.32 -12.11 -25.37
C GLU A 337 9.10 -13.60 -25.72
N ARG A 338 10.19 -14.35 -25.94
CA ARG A 338 10.10 -15.80 -26.21
C ARG A 338 9.71 -16.60 -24.97
N LEU A 339 10.13 -16.14 -23.79
CA LEU A 339 9.78 -16.78 -22.52
C LEU A 339 8.35 -16.41 -22.13
N GLU A 340 7.93 -15.16 -22.32
CA GLU A 340 6.53 -14.71 -22.18
C GLU A 340 5.60 -15.63 -22.98
N PHE A 341 5.85 -15.81 -24.28
CA PHE A 341 5.05 -16.69 -25.14
C PHE A 341 4.90 -18.13 -24.59
N LEU A 342 5.97 -18.71 -24.06
CA LEU A 342 5.91 -20.05 -23.44
C LEU A 342 5.20 -20.00 -22.08
N GLY A 343 5.39 -18.91 -21.36
CA GLY A 343 4.88 -18.64 -20.02
C GLY A 343 3.36 -18.60 -19.99
N ASP A 344 2.74 -17.88 -20.92
CA ASP A 344 1.28 -17.84 -21.09
C ASP A 344 0.69 -19.26 -21.21
N ALA A 345 1.28 -20.10 -22.07
CA ALA A 345 0.81 -21.47 -22.27
C ALA A 345 0.95 -22.33 -21.00
N VAL A 346 2.07 -22.23 -20.29
CA VAL A 346 2.29 -22.95 -19.02
C VAL A 346 1.33 -22.47 -17.94
N LEU A 347 1.18 -21.15 -17.81
CA LEU A 347 0.29 -20.51 -16.85
C LEU A 347 -1.18 -20.90 -17.10
N GLY A 348 -1.63 -20.81 -18.36
CA GLY A 348 -2.98 -21.17 -18.76
C GLY A 348 -3.33 -22.63 -18.49
N LEU A 349 -2.36 -23.54 -18.64
CA LEU A 349 -2.52 -24.96 -18.28
C LEU A 349 -2.64 -25.14 -16.76
N CYS A 350 -1.74 -24.53 -15.98
CA CYS A 350 -1.73 -24.66 -14.53
C CYS A 350 -3.01 -24.09 -13.90
N ILE A 351 -3.42 -22.88 -14.30
CA ILE A 351 -4.67 -22.26 -13.83
C ILE A 351 -5.89 -23.07 -14.25
N GLY A 352 -5.90 -23.62 -15.47
CA GLY A 352 -6.95 -24.52 -15.93
C GLY A 352 -7.11 -25.75 -15.03
N GLN A 353 -5.98 -26.39 -14.69
CA GLN A 353 -5.96 -27.53 -13.78
C GLN A 353 -6.44 -27.15 -12.36
N LEU A 354 -5.94 -26.05 -11.79
CA LEU A 354 -6.35 -25.55 -10.47
C LEU A 354 -7.85 -25.28 -10.38
N LEU A 355 -8.42 -24.66 -11.42
CA LEU A 355 -9.85 -24.38 -11.49
C LEU A 355 -10.70 -25.65 -11.55
N MET A 356 -10.27 -26.64 -12.34
CA MET A 356 -10.94 -27.94 -12.43
C MET A 356 -10.92 -28.70 -11.09
N GLU A 357 -9.80 -28.65 -10.37
CA GLU A 357 -9.65 -29.30 -9.07
C GLU A 357 -10.44 -28.60 -7.96
N LYS A 358 -10.39 -27.26 -7.88
CA LYS A 358 -11.12 -26.48 -6.86
C LYS A 358 -12.62 -26.34 -7.15
N SER A 359 -13.05 -26.44 -8.41
CA SER A 359 -14.46 -26.30 -8.81
C SER A 359 -14.95 -27.43 -9.72
N PRO A 360 -15.00 -28.70 -9.25
CA PRO A 360 -15.35 -29.85 -10.11
C PRO A 360 -16.76 -29.80 -10.73
N SER A 361 -17.67 -29.01 -10.14
CA SER A 361 -19.06 -28.89 -10.60
C SER A 361 -19.28 -27.80 -11.65
N LYS A 362 -18.29 -26.95 -11.93
CA LYS A 362 -18.45 -25.84 -12.88
C LYS A 362 -18.37 -26.32 -14.33
N LYS A 363 -19.16 -25.70 -15.21
CA LYS A 363 -19.14 -25.99 -16.64
C LYS A 363 -17.94 -25.35 -17.33
N GLU A 364 -17.55 -25.87 -18.49
CA GLU A 364 -16.41 -25.37 -19.30
C GLU A 364 -16.46 -23.85 -19.50
N GLY A 365 -17.61 -23.30 -19.91
CA GLY A 365 -17.73 -21.85 -20.14
C GLY A 365 -17.50 -20.98 -18.88
N GLU A 366 -17.88 -21.48 -17.70
CA GLU A 366 -17.59 -20.79 -16.43
C GLU A 366 -16.10 -20.85 -16.10
N LEU A 367 -15.47 -22.03 -16.26
CA LEU A 367 -14.05 -22.22 -16.04
C LEU A 367 -13.21 -21.35 -16.98
N SER A 368 -13.60 -21.26 -18.26
CA SER A 368 -12.97 -20.39 -19.25
C SER A 368 -13.05 -18.92 -18.86
N LYS A 369 -14.20 -18.44 -18.36
CA LYS A 369 -14.35 -17.06 -17.88
C LYS A 369 -13.50 -16.77 -16.63
N LEU A 370 -13.50 -17.69 -15.66
CA LEU A 370 -12.67 -17.60 -14.46
C LEU A 370 -11.18 -17.53 -14.81
N ARG A 371 -10.74 -18.43 -15.71
CA ARG A 371 -9.36 -18.45 -16.20
C ARG A 371 -8.98 -17.11 -16.84
N SER A 372 -9.78 -16.61 -17.79
CA SER A 372 -9.49 -15.34 -18.46
C SER A 372 -9.40 -14.14 -17.51
N ASN A 373 -10.14 -14.16 -16.40
CA ASN A 373 -9.99 -13.12 -15.37
C ASN A 373 -8.65 -13.24 -14.63
N LEU A 374 -8.29 -14.47 -14.21
CA LEU A 374 -7.07 -14.73 -13.44
C LEU A 374 -5.79 -14.51 -14.25
N VAL A 375 -5.82 -14.79 -15.55
CA VAL A 375 -4.66 -14.61 -16.46
C VAL A 375 -4.77 -13.31 -17.28
N SER A 376 -5.59 -12.36 -16.84
CA SER A 376 -5.67 -11.05 -17.49
C SER A 376 -4.44 -10.19 -17.17
N GLU A 377 -4.05 -9.29 -18.09
CA GLU A 377 -2.94 -8.36 -17.88
C GLU A 377 -3.02 -7.65 -16.51
N PRO A 378 -4.15 -7.08 -16.06
CA PRO A 378 -4.24 -6.46 -14.73
C PRO A 378 -3.96 -7.45 -13.59
N ALA A 379 -4.52 -8.66 -13.66
CA ALA A 379 -4.35 -9.67 -12.62
C ALA A 379 -2.89 -10.15 -12.54
N LEU A 380 -2.24 -10.38 -13.69
CA LEU A 380 -0.84 -10.78 -13.75
C LEU A 380 0.10 -9.66 -13.31
N ALA A 381 -0.20 -8.41 -13.66
CA ALA A 381 0.52 -7.26 -13.14
C ALA A 381 0.43 -7.17 -11.61
N ASP A 382 -0.73 -7.47 -11.02
CA ASP A 382 -0.90 -7.49 -9.57
C ASP A 382 -0.11 -8.66 -8.93
N MET A 383 -0.10 -9.84 -9.54
CA MET A 383 0.75 -10.96 -9.09
C MET A 383 2.24 -10.61 -9.18
N ALA A 384 2.66 -9.94 -10.25
CA ALA A 384 4.03 -9.45 -10.41
C ALA A 384 4.41 -8.45 -9.31
N ARG A 385 3.49 -7.53 -8.94
CA ARG A 385 3.67 -6.62 -7.79
C ARG A 385 3.77 -7.38 -6.48
N CYS A 386 2.96 -8.41 -6.24
CA CYS A 386 2.99 -9.21 -5.01
C CYS A 386 4.35 -9.90 -4.76
N ILE A 387 5.11 -10.20 -5.81
CA ILE A 387 6.47 -10.75 -5.71
C ILE A 387 7.56 -9.69 -5.91
N ASP A 388 7.18 -8.42 -6.02
CA ASP A 388 8.06 -7.26 -6.27
C ASP A 388 8.88 -7.40 -7.56
N LEU A 389 8.30 -8.00 -8.59
CA LEU A 389 9.00 -8.35 -9.83
C LEU A 389 9.57 -7.10 -10.53
N GLY A 390 8.80 -6.01 -10.54
CA GLY A 390 9.15 -4.77 -11.25
C GLY A 390 10.53 -4.22 -10.88
N ARG A 391 10.95 -4.37 -9.61
CA ARG A 391 12.27 -3.94 -9.12
C ARG A 391 13.43 -4.64 -9.85
N PHE A 392 13.20 -5.85 -10.37
CA PHE A 392 14.23 -6.69 -10.97
C PHE A 392 14.23 -6.65 -12.50
N ILE A 393 13.21 -6.06 -13.13
CA ILE A 393 13.13 -5.93 -14.58
C ILE A 393 14.16 -4.91 -15.05
N ARG A 394 15.01 -5.33 -15.98
CA ARG A 394 15.99 -4.44 -16.63
C ARG A 394 15.29 -3.70 -17.76
N LEU A 395 15.25 -2.37 -17.64
CA LEU A 395 14.60 -1.46 -18.58
C LEU A 395 15.62 -0.49 -19.16
N GLY A 396 15.45 -0.14 -20.44
CA GLY A 396 16.17 0.98 -21.06
C GLY A 396 15.86 2.30 -20.35
N LYS A 397 16.73 3.29 -20.46
CA LYS A 397 16.64 4.56 -19.73
C LYS A 397 15.31 5.27 -19.97
N GLY A 398 14.85 5.32 -21.21
CA GLY A 398 13.56 5.96 -21.56
C GLY A 398 12.37 5.25 -20.92
N GLU A 399 12.38 3.91 -20.92
CA GLU A 399 11.31 3.10 -20.34
C GLU A 399 11.28 3.23 -18.81
N ALA A 400 12.45 3.20 -18.17
CA ALA A 400 12.61 3.42 -16.73
C ALA A 400 12.12 4.81 -16.30
N LEU A 401 12.44 5.87 -17.06
CA LEU A 401 11.96 7.24 -16.81
C LEU A 401 10.43 7.33 -16.88
N SER A 402 9.80 6.56 -17.76
CA SER A 402 8.34 6.48 -17.87
C SER A 402 7.68 5.54 -16.84
N ARG A 403 8.43 5.13 -15.80
CA ARG A 403 8.00 4.17 -14.77
C ARG A 403 7.59 2.81 -15.32
N GLY A 404 8.29 2.31 -16.34
CA GLY A 404 8.02 1.00 -16.95
C GLY A 404 7.97 -0.17 -15.95
N PHE A 405 8.71 -0.08 -14.84
CA PHE A 405 8.74 -1.10 -13.79
C PHE A 405 7.42 -1.29 -13.04
N ASP A 406 6.43 -0.41 -13.25
CA ASP A 406 5.11 -0.45 -12.61
C ASP A 406 3.97 -0.47 -13.63
N LYS A 407 4.28 -0.55 -14.94
CA LYS A 407 3.29 -0.64 -16.02
C LYS A 407 2.72 -2.06 -16.08
N ASN A 408 1.39 -2.16 -16.23
CA ASN A 408 0.71 -3.46 -16.26
C ASN A 408 1.26 -4.39 -17.33
N SER A 409 1.37 -3.92 -18.58
CA SER A 409 1.89 -4.73 -19.70
C SER A 409 3.30 -5.28 -19.43
N ILE A 410 4.24 -4.44 -18.98
CA ILE A 410 5.62 -4.89 -18.72
C ILE A 410 5.66 -5.91 -17.57
N LEU A 411 4.84 -5.68 -16.53
CA LEU A 411 4.76 -6.57 -15.38
C LEU A 411 4.12 -7.92 -15.73
N SER A 412 3.03 -7.93 -16.51
CA SER A 412 2.39 -9.18 -16.95
C SER A 412 3.33 -10.01 -17.81
N ASP A 413 3.97 -9.38 -18.80
CA ASP A 413 4.83 -10.08 -19.76
C ASP A 413 6.06 -10.68 -19.05
N ALA A 414 6.66 -9.90 -18.15
CA ALA A 414 7.76 -10.38 -17.32
C ALA A 414 7.34 -11.50 -16.35
N PHE A 415 6.12 -11.45 -15.81
CA PHE A 415 5.61 -12.49 -14.93
C PHE A 415 5.48 -13.82 -15.67
N GLU A 416 4.87 -13.81 -16.86
CA GLU A 416 4.79 -14.98 -17.73
C GLU A 416 6.18 -15.50 -18.10
N ALA A 417 7.11 -14.60 -18.46
CA ALA A 417 8.49 -14.99 -18.75
C ALA A 417 9.19 -15.66 -17.55
N VAL A 418 8.92 -15.22 -16.33
CA VAL A 418 9.44 -15.87 -15.11
C VAL A 418 8.81 -17.25 -14.91
N ILE A 419 7.52 -17.42 -15.16
CA ILE A 419 6.87 -18.74 -15.14
C ILE A 419 7.53 -19.68 -16.13
N ALA A 420 7.80 -19.23 -17.35
CA ALA A 420 8.53 -20.03 -18.34
C ALA A 420 9.95 -20.36 -17.88
N ALA A 421 10.67 -19.42 -17.27
CA ALA A 421 11.99 -19.66 -16.72
C ALA A 421 11.98 -20.77 -15.66
N VAL A 422 11.02 -20.73 -14.72
CA VAL A 422 10.84 -21.77 -13.69
C VAL A 422 10.48 -23.10 -14.32
N TYR A 423 9.60 -23.11 -15.34
CA TYR A 423 9.25 -24.31 -16.08
C TYR A 423 10.45 -24.95 -16.78
N LEU A 424 11.30 -24.16 -17.44
CA LEU A 424 12.47 -24.67 -18.15
C LEU A 424 13.56 -25.21 -17.20
N ASP A 425 13.72 -24.61 -16.03
CA ASP A 425 14.73 -25.00 -15.03
C ASP A 425 14.26 -26.14 -14.10
N GLY A 426 12.97 -26.13 -13.76
CA GLY A 426 12.36 -26.96 -12.70
C GLY A 426 11.29 -27.95 -13.16
N GLY A 427 10.84 -27.86 -14.42
CA GLY A 427 9.77 -28.69 -14.97
C GLY A 427 8.35 -28.26 -14.56
N PHE A 428 7.35 -28.95 -15.10
CA PHE A 428 5.93 -28.63 -14.90
C PHE A 428 5.50 -28.65 -13.43
N ASP A 429 5.83 -29.70 -12.67
CA ASP A 429 5.40 -29.82 -11.26
C ASP A 429 5.90 -28.67 -10.38
N THR A 430 7.06 -28.11 -10.72
CA THR A 430 7.62 -26.95 -10.02
C THR A 430 6.89 -25.67 -10.39
N ALA A 431 6.66 -25.44 -11.69
CA ALA A 431 5.88 -24.30 -12.15
C ALA A 431 4.44 -24.33 -11.61
N TYR A 432 3.80 -25.51 -11.60
CA TYR A 432 2.45 -25.71 -11.06
C TYR A 432 2.40 -25.37 -9.56
N ARG A 433 3.36 -25.83 -8.75
CA ARG A 433 3.42 -25.49 -7.31
C ARG A 433 3.59 -23.99 -7.08
N LEU A 434 4.49 -23.35 -7.83
CA LEU A 434 4.67 -21.91 -7.78
C LEU A 434 3.36 -21.17 -8.06
N ILE A 435 2.68 -21.53 -9.16
CA ILE A 435 1.42 -20.90 -9.56
C ILE A 435 0.32 -21.19 -8.54
N HIS A 436 0.23 -22.42 -8.04
CA HIS A 436 -0.70 -22.77 -6.97
C HIS A 436 -0.52 -21.84 -5.77
N ASP A 437 0.72 -21.70 -5.29
CA ASP A 437 1.00 -20.90 -4.09
C ASP A 437 0.70 -19.42 -4.31
N LEU A 438 1.07 -18.87 -5.46
CA LEU A 438 0.82 -17.46 -5.80
C LEU A 438 -0.67 -17.15 -6.02
N PHE A 439 -1.44 -18.04 -6.64
CA PHE A 439 -2.83 -17.78 -7.00
C PHE A 439 -3.85 -18.35 -6.00
N SER A 440 -3.41 -19.10 -4.99
CA SER A 440 -4.29 -19.80 -4.03
C SER A 440 -5.32 -18.86 -3.39
N ASP A 441 -4.86 -17.75 -2.82
CA ASP A 441 -5.69 -16.74 -2.15
C ASP A 441 -6.63 -16.03 -3.13
N SER A 442 -6.12 -15.56 -4.29
CA SER A 442 -6.94 -14.90 -5.31
C SER A 442 -8.01 -15.82 -5.88
N LEU A 443 -7.70 -17.11 -6.01
CA LEU A 443 -8.64 -18.12 -6.45
C LEU A 443 -9.73 -18.36 -5.41
N ASP A 444 -9.38 -18.46 -4.12
CA ASP A 444 -10.36 -18.63 -3.04
C ASP A 444 -11.26 -17.40 -2.91
N GLU A 445 -10.71 -16.20 -3.05
CA GLU A 445 -11.49 -14.96 -3.08
C GLU A 445 -12.44 -14.94 -4.28
N LEU A 446 -11.96 -15.23 -5.50
CA LEU A 446 -12.78 -15.22 -6.71
C LEU A 446 -13.93 -16.24 -6.62
N LEU A 447 -13.65 -17.45 -6.14
CA LEU A 447 -14.66 -18.49 -5.94
C LEU A 447 -15.65 -18.15 -4.81
N SER A 448 -15.20 -17.44 -3.77
CA SER A 448 -16.08 -16.94 -2.71
C SER A 448 -17.00 -15.81 -3.20
N ASN A 449 -16.49 -14.91 -4.03
CA ASN A 449 -17.26 -13.82 -4.63
C ASN A 449 -18.22 -14.32 -5.71
N GLU A 450 -17.88 -15.38 -6.45
CA GLU A 450 -18.83 -16.05 -7.36
C GLU A 450 -19.93 -16.84 -6.61
N LYS A 451 -19.76 -17.17 -5.32
CA LYS A 451 -20.89 -17.63 -4.49
C LYS A 451 -21.93 -16.52 -4.28
N ILE A 452 -21.69 -15.28 -4.73
CA ILE A 452 -22.76 -14.33 -5.06
C ILE A 452 -23.45 -14.88 -6.30
N ILE A 453 -24.33 -15.87 -6.07
CA ILE A 453 -25.12 -16.56 -7.07
C ILE A 453 -25.74 -15.53 -8.03
N ASP A 454 -25.45 -15.66 -9.33
CA ASP A 454 -26.10 -14.84 -10.37
C ASP A 454 -27.52 -15.34 -10.58
N TYR A 455 -28.41 -14.87 -9.72
CA TYR A 455 -29.82 -15.22 -9.74
C TYR A 455 -30.52 -14.71 -11.01
N LYS A 456 -30.02 -13.65 -11.68
CA LYS A 456 -30.58 -13.20 -12.96
C LYS A 456 -30.34 -14.25 -14.04
N SER A 457 -29.10 -14.73 -14.18
CA SER A 457 -28.74 -15.74 -15.17
C SER A 457 -29.45 -17.06 -14.88
N LEU A 458 -29.47 -17.51 -13.63
CA LEU A 458 -30.20 -18.73 -13.23
C LEU A 458 -31.71 -18.63 -13.49
N LEU A 459 -32.32 -17.46 -13.24
CA LEU A 459 -33.74 -17.27 -13.48
C LEU A 459 -34.07 -17.24 -14.97
N GLN A 460 -33.17 -16.67 -15.79
CA GLN A 460 -33.30 -16.65 -17.23
C GLN A 460 -33.15 -18.05 -17.85
N GLU A 461 -32.19 -18.84 -17.37
CA GLU A 461 -32.06 -20.25 -17.79
C GLU A 461 -33.32 -21.04 -17.41
N PHE A 462 -33.75 -20.94 -16.16
CA PHE A 462 -34.97 -21.61 -15.68
C PHE A 462 -36.21 -21.21 -16.50
N SER A 463 -36.37 -19.93 -16.78
CA SER A 463 -37.54 -19.42 -17.49
C SER A 463 -37.54 -19.74 -18.98
N GLN A 464 -36.37 -19.84 -19.59
CA GLN A 464 -36.28 -20.34 -20.96
C GLN A 464 -36.59 -21.83 -21.05
N GLU A 465 -36.05 -22.63 -20.12
CA GLU A 465 -36.29 -24.08 -20.08
C GLU A 465 -37.77 -24.43 -19.83
N HIS A 466 -38.45 -23.71 -18.92
CA HIS A 466 -39.81 -24.07 -18.48
C HIS A 466 -40.94 -23.36 -19.24
N GLY A 467 -40.63 -22.41 -20.12
CA GLY A 467 -41.69 -21.71 -20.85
C GLY A 467 -41.27 -20.80 -22.00
N GLY A 468 -39.99 -20.72 -22.36
CA GLY A 468 -39.58 -19.90 -23.50
C GLY A 468 -39.64 -18.38 -23.24
N ILE A 469 -39.69 -17.93 -21.97
CA ILE A 469 -39.94 -16.53 -21.61
C ILE A 469 -38.66 -15.89 -21.04
N THR A 470 -38.34 -14.68 -21.49
CA THR A 470 -37.25 -13.86 -20.93
C THR A 470 -37.75 -13.00 -19.75
N PRO A 471 -37.12 -13.04 -18.56
CA PRO A 471 -37.52 -12.23 -17.41
C PRO A 471 -37.33 -10.73 -17.68
N GLN A 472 -38.36 -9.92 -17.41
CA GLN A 472 -38.30 -8.46 -17.54
C GLN A 472 -38.30 -7.75 -16.18
N TYR A 473 -37.27 -6.96 -15.93
CA TYR A 473 -37.09 -6.20 -14.70
C TYR A 473 -37.57 -4.76 -14.88
N VAL A 474 -38.40 -4.29 -13.96
CA VAL A 474 -38.95 -2.92 -13.99
C VAL A 474 -38.57 -2.20 -12.69
N VAL A 475 -37.92 -1.04 -12.80
CA VAL A 475 -37.71 -0.16 -11.65
C VAL A 475 -39.05 0.44 -11.26
N ILE A 476 -39.47 0.22 -10.02
CA ILE A 476 -40.75 0.69 -9.50
C ILE A 476 -40.59 1.80 -8.46
N ASN A 477 -39.39 1.95 -7.88
CA ASN A 477 -39.09 3.05 -6.96
C ASN A 477 -37.58 3.34 -6.91
N GLU A 478 -37.21 4.59 -6.67
CA GLU A 478 -35.84 5.04 -6.41
C GLU A 478 -35.87 6.02 -5.23
N THR A 479 -35.10 5.76 -4.17
CA THR A 479 -35.13 6.56 -2.93
C THR A 479 -33.73 6.82 -2.39
N GLY A 480 -33.50 7.96 -1.74
CA GLY A 480 -32.20 8.36 -1.18
C GLY A 480 -31.45 9.43 -2.01
N PRO A 481 -30.39 10.05 -1.45
CA PRO A 481 -29.58 11.06 -2.13
C PRO A 481 -28.75 10.43 -3.25
N ASP A 482 -28.27 11.23 -4.23
CA ASP A 482 -27.60 10.72 -5.43
C ASP A 482 -26.39 9.81 -5.14
N HIS A 483 -25.67 10.06 -4.04
CA HIS A 483 -24.52 9.26 -3.60
C HIS A 483 -24.90 8.03 -2.74
N ASP A 484 -26.19 7.84 -2.40
CA ASP A 484 -26.70 6.69 -1.64
C ASP A 484 -28.11 6.26 -2.08
N LYS A 485 -28.32 6.13 -3.40
CA LYS A 485 -29.61 5.70 -3.95
C LYS A 485 -29.90 4.23 -3.65
N THR A 486 -31.16 3.95 -3.32
CA THR A 486 -31.73 2.62 -3.18
C THR A 486 -32.80 2.41 -4.26
N PHE A 487 -32.61 1.38 -5.08
CA PHE A 487 -33.50 1.00 -6.17
C PHE A 487 -34.41 -0.14 -5.73
N GLU A 488 -35.72 -0.02 -6.03
CA GLU A 488 -36.69 -1.11 -5.91
C GLU A 488 -37.08 -1.60 -7.30
N ILE A 489 -36.88 -2.88 -7.56
CA ILE A 489 -37.15 -3.51 -8.85
C ILE A 489 -38.17 -4.62 -8.70
N SER A 490 -39.15 -4.64 -9.60
CA SER A 490 -40.15 -5.69 -9.70
C SER A 490 -39.91 -6.57 -10.93
N LEU A 491 -40.24 -7.85 -10.79
CA LEU A 491 -40.30 -8.82 -11.89
C LEU A 491 -41.65 -9.55 -11.79
N ASN A 492 -42.27 -9.82 -12.94
CA ASN A 492 -43.40 -10.74 -13.04
C ASN A 492 -43.05 -11.87 -14.02
N LEU A 493 -43.08 -13.12 -13.54
CA LEU A 493 -42.72 -14.29 -14.34
C LEU A 493 -43.56 -15.49 -13.91
N PHE A 494 -44.18 -16.18 -14.87
CA PHE A 494 -45.09 -17.31 -14.63
C PHE A 494 -46.20 -17.01 -13.61
N GLY A 495 -46.74 -15.78 -13.61
CA GLY A 495 -47.77 -15.33 -12.67
C GLY A 495 -47.25 -14.96 -11.28
N ILE A 496 -45.95 -15.13 -11.01
CA ILE A 496 -45.31 -14.76 -9.75
C ILE A 496 -44.75 -13.35 -9.86
N LYS A 497 -45.12 -12.50 -8.90
CA LYS A 497 -44.52 -11.17 -8.73
C LYS A 497 -43.47 -11.20 -7.63
N SER A 498 -42.26 -10.79 -7.97
CA SER A 498 -41.13 -10.62 -7.05
C SER A 498 -40.69 -9.16 -7.01
N LYS A 499 -40.13 -8.74 -5.86
CA LYS A 499 -39.55 -7.43 -5.65
C LYS A 499 -38.18 -7.54 -4.99
N GLY A 500 -37.20 -6.83 -5.52
CA GLY A 500 -35.84 -6.74 -5.00
C GLY A 500 -35.41 -5.32 -4.68
N LEU A 501 -34.52 -5.19 -3.70
CA LEU A 501 -33.92 -3.93 -3.27
C LEU A 501 -32.41 -3.98 -3.43
N GLY A 502 -31.79 -2.85 -3.76
CA GLY A 502 -30.33 -2.75 -3.86
C GLY A 502 -29.81 -1.33 -4.03
N LYS A 503 -28.56 -1.11 -3.63
CA LYS A 503 -27.84 0.16 -3.78
C LYS A 503 -27.46 0.49 -5.23
N THR A 504 -27.57 -0.49 -6.12
CA THR A 504 -27.48 -0.32 -7.57
C THR A 504 -28.65 -1.05 -8.23
N LYS A 505 -29.01 -0.65 -9.45
CA LYS A 505 -30.02 -1.37 -10.25
C LYS A 505 -29.66 -2.85 -10.37
N LYS A 506 -28.39 -3.16 -10.67
CA LYS A 506 -27.90 -4.54 -10.78
C LYS A 506 -28.10 -5.35 -9.49
N ALA A 507 -27.81 -4.77 -8.32
CA ALA A 507 -28.02 -5.43 -7.04
C ALA A 507 -29.51 -5.68 -6.74
N ALA A 508 -30.36 -4.70 -7.04
CA ALA A 508 -31.82 -4.82 -6.87
C ALA A 508 -32.42 -5.89 -7.80
N GLU A 509 -31.92 -6.01 -9.04
CA GLU A 509 -32.33 -7.07 -9.95
C GLU A 509 -31.91 -8.46 -9.46
N GLN A 510 -30.69 -8.60 -8.92
CA GLN A 510 -30.21 -9.87 -8.35
C GLN A 510 -31.06 -10.33 -7.16
N ASP A 511 -31.38 -9.42 -6.22
CA ASP A 511 -32.28 -9.71 -5.10
C ASP A 511 -33.70 -10.08 -5.58
N CYS A 512 -34.20 -9.38 -6.60
CA CYS A 512 -35.50 -9.66 -7.21
C CYS A 512 -35.53 -11.06 -7.84
N ALA A 513 -34.49 -11.41 -8.59
CA ALA A 513 -34.35 -12.71 -9.25
C ALA A 513 -34.22 -13.86 -8.24
N LYS A 514 -33.46 -13.65 -7.15
CA LYS A 514 -33.31 -14.60 -6.04
C LYS A 514 -34.65 -14.98 -5.43
N LYS A 515 -35.46 -13.97 -5.12
CA LYS A 515 -36.79 -14.16 -4.54
C LYS A 515 -37.74 -14.85 -5.53
N ALA A 516 -37.70 -14.49 -6.80
CA ALA A 516 -38.50 -15.13 -7.85
C ALA A 516 -38.16 -16.62 -8.01
N LEU A 517 -36.87 -16.96 -8.13
CA LEU A 517 -36.39 -18.35 -8.18
C LEU A 517 -36.84 -19.17 -6.96
N LYS A 518 -36.78 -18.58 -5.76
CA LYS A 518 -37.22 -19.25 -4.52
C LYS A 518 -38.73 -19.54 -4.51
N MET A 519 -39.54 -18.64 -5.08
CA MET A 519 -40.99 -18.84 -5.21
C MET A 519 -41.30 -19.90 -6.26
N LEU A 520 -40.62 -19.88 -7.41
CA LEU A 520 -40.79 -20.87 -8.49
C LEU A 520 -40.44 -22.29 -8.03
N LYS A 521 -39.32 -22.45 -7.30
CA LYS A 521 -38.91 -23.75 -6.77
C LYS A 521 -39.87 -24.33 -5.71
N LYS A 522 -40.69 -23.50 -5.06
CA LYS A 522 -41.74 -23.95 -4.12
C LYS A 522 -43.04 -24.41 -4.80
N ILE A 523 -43.19 -24.14 -6.09
CA ILE A 523 -44.39 -24.46 -6.86
C ILE A 523 -44.15 -25.68 -7.76
N HIS A 524 -42.90 -26.07 -7.99
CA HIS A 524 -42.50 -27.22 -8.81
C HIS A 524 -41.89 -28.40 -8.02
N PHE A 525 -41.77 -28.26 -6.69
CA PHE A 525 -41.53 -29.33 -5.72
C PHE A 525 -42.57 -29.20 -4.61
#